data_AF-A0A1H0QHX8-F1
#
_entry.id   AF-A0A1H0QHX8-F1
#
_cell.length_a   1.000
_cell.length_b   1.000
_cell.length_c   1.000
_cell.angle_alpha   90.00
_cell.angle_beta   90.00
_cell.angle_gamma   90.00
#
_symmetry.space_group_name_H-M   'P 1'
#
loop_
_entity.id
_entity.type
_entity.pdbx_description
1 polymer ?
#
loop_
_entity_poly.entity_id
_entity_poly.type
_entity_poly.pdbx_seq_one_letter_code
_entity_poly.pdbx_strand_id
1 'polypeptide(L)' 'MNRLKDSSYDGRKESFTYDKVGNRLTKTTNDITDKYVYNVKNQLKELYNKNEINYFTYDKQGNTIKE' A
#
# COMPACT_ATOMS: atom_id res chain seq x y z
N MET A 1 -1.95 7.07 -17.25
CA MET A 1 -1.76 7.06 -15.78
C MET A 1 -0.27 7.19 -15.47
N ASN A 2 0.14 8.34 -14.93
CA ASN A 2 1.50 8.60 -14.45
C ASN A 2 1.61 8.13 -13.00
N ARG A 3 1.81 6.82 -12.77
CA ARG A 3 2.11 6.28 -11.44
C ARG A 3 3.60 5.97 -11.34
N LEU A 4 4.23 6.50 -10.29
CA LEU A 4 5.65 6.36 -9.97
C LEU A 4 5.99 4.89 -9.72
N LYS A 5 6.68 4.23 -10.65
CA LYS A 5 7.09 2.82 -10.51
C LYS A 5 8.36 2.67 -9.69
N ASP A 6 9.20 3.68 -9.73
CA ASP A 6 10.48 3.75 -9.04
C ASP A 6 10.78 5.22 -8.77
N SER A 7 11.35 5.51 -7.60
CA SER A 7 11.94 6.81 -7.32
C SER A 7 13.18 6.63 -6.46
N SER A 8 14.30 7.17 -6.94
CA SER A 8 15.49 7.35 -6.12
C SER A 8 15.55 8.80 -5.65
N TYR A 9 15.51 9.01 -4.35
CA TYR A 9 15.83 10.30 -3.75
C TYR A 9 16.90 10.07 -2.69
N ASP A 10 18.01 10.80 -2.80
CA ASP A 10 19.05 10.85 -1.77
C ASP A 10 19.60 9.46 -1.35
N GLY A 11 19.90 8.59 -2.32
CA GLY A 11 20.46 7.25 -2.08
C GLY A 11 19.48 6.21 -1.52
N ARG A 12 18.22 6.57 -1.24
CA ARG A 12 17.15 5.61 -0.93
C ARG A 12 16.54 5.08 -2.22
N LYS A 13 16.55 3.76 -2.38
CA LYS A 13 15.86 3.08 -3.48
C LYS A 13 14.47 2.68 -3.00
N GLU A 14 13.45 3.27 -3.61
CA GLU A 14 12.07 2.91 -3.39
C GLU A 14 11.48 2.27 -4.64
N SER A 15 11.11 0.99 -4.54
CA SER A 15 10.41 0.28 -5.60
C SER A 15 8.97 0.01 -5.23
N PHE A 16 8.05 0.18 -6.17
CA PHE A 16 6.63 0.01 -5.94
C PHE A 16 6.01 -0.94 -6.97
N THR A 17 5.13 -1.83 -6.50
CA THR A 17 4.29 -2.62 -7.39
C THR A 17 2.84 -2.18 -7.28
N TYR A 18 2.08 -2.39 -8.35
CA TYR A 18 0.71 -1.94 -8.45
C TYR A 18 -0.16 -3.03 -9.08
N ASP A 19 -1.43 -3.09 -8.68
CA ASP A 19 -2.43 -3.91 -9.36
C ASP A 19 -2.86 -3.27 -10.70
N LYS A 20 -3.78 -3.94 -11.42
CA LYS A 20 -4.25 -3.49 -12.74
C LYS A 20 -5.02 -2.17 -12.69
N VAL A 21 -5.67 -1.86 -11.57
CA VAL A 21 -6.39 -0.59 -11.35
C VAL A 21 -5.48 0.48 -10.71
N GLY A 22 -4.25 0.06 -10.41
CA GLY A 22 -3.10 0.79 -9.90
C GLY A 22 -3.11 1.06 -8.39
N ASN A 23 -3.84 0.28 -7.59
CA ASN A 23 -3.58 0.28 -6.15
C ASN A 23 -2.17 -0.26 -5.90
N ARG A 24 -1.44 0.29 -4.93
CA ARG A 24 -0.06 -0.12 -4.63
C ARG A 24 -0.09 -1.45 -3.91
N LEU A 25 0.50 -2.52 -4.44
CA LEU A 25 0.53 -3.83 -3.77
C LEU A 25 1.72 -3.96 -2.82
N THR A 26 2.89 -3.44 -3.22
CA THR A 26 4.09 -3.44 -2.38
C THR A 26 4.83 -2.12 -2.47
N LYS A 27 5.51 -1.78 -1.38
CA LYS A 27 6.53 -0.74 -1.31
C LYS A 27 7.78 -1.35 -0.73
N THR A 28 8.92 -1.24 -1.40
CA THR A 28 10.20 -1.64 -0.83
C THR A 28 11.10 -0.42 -0.73
N THR A 29 11.59 -0.11 0.47
CA THR A 29 12.55 0.98 0.73
C THR A 29 13.76 0.38 1.43
N ASN A 30 14.94 0.44 0.81
CA ASN A 30 16.19 -0.09 1.38
C ASN A 30 16.02 -1.50 2.00
N ASP A 31 15.50 -2.44 1.21
CA ASP A 31 15.22 -3.85 1.57
C ASP A 31 14.08 -4.10 2.57
N ILE A 32 13.41 -3.05 3.06
CA ILE A 32 12.21 -3.18 3.88
C ILE A 32 10.99 -3.16 2.96
N THR A 33 10.20 -4.24 2.96
CA THR A 33 9.01 -4.36 2.10
C THR A 33 7.72 -4.30 2.91
N ASP A 34 6.90 -3.29 2.61
CA ASP A 34 5.53 -3.19 3.08
C ASP A 34 4.57 -3.77 2.04
N LYS A 35 3.52 -4.46 2.49
CA LYS A 35 2.48 -5.03 1.62
C LYS A 35 1.12 -4.42 1.95
N TYR A 36 0.36 -4.16 0.90
CA TYR A 36 -0.95 -3.52 0.99
C TYR A 36 -2.00 -4.44 0.38
N VAL A 37 -3.04 -4.76 1.14
CA VAL A 37 -4.17 -5.60 0.69
C VAL A 37 -5.41 -4.73 0.60
N TYR A 38 -6.12 -4.81 -0.52
CA TYR A 38 -7.32 -4.02 -0.76
C TYR A 38 -8.57 -4.88 -0.79
N ASN A 39 -9.69 -4.30 -0.41
CA ASN A 39 -11.00 -4.91 -0.59
C ASN A 39 -11.50 -4.74 -2.04
N VAL A 40 -12.66 -5.35 -2.36
CA VAL A 40 -13.29 -5.27 -3.69
C VAL A 40 -13.70 -3.84 -4.11
N LYS A 41 -13.74 -2.89 -3.18
CA LYS A 41 -14.01 -1.47 -3.42
C LYS A 41 -12.72 -0.64 -3.59
N ASN A 42 -11.55 -1.28 -3.72
CA ASN A 42 -10.23 -0.63 -3.81
C ASN A 42 -9.84 0.17 -2.55
N GLN A 43 -10.32 -0.22 -1.37
CA GLN A 43 -9.96 0.41 -0.10
C GLN A 43 -8.94 -0.46 0.63
N LEU A 44 -7.92 0.16 1.24
CA LEU A 44 -6.84 -0.53 1.92
C LEU A 44 -7.38 -1.27 3.15
N LYS A 45 -7.40 -2.59 3.13
CA LYS A 45 -7.90 -3.42 4.24
C LYS A 45 -6.79 -3.78 5.22
N GLU A 46 -5.58 -4.04 4.71
CA GLU A 46 -4.47 -4.54 5.54
C GLU A 46 -3.16 -3.92 5.05
N LEU A 47 -2.35 -3.46 6.00
CA LEU A 47 -1.00 -2.98 5.77
C LEU A 47 -0.04 -3.81 6.60
N TYR A 48 0.78 -4.61 5.91
CA TYR A 48 1.85 -5.40 6.50
C TYR A 48 3.11 -4.57 6.45
N ASN A 49 3.55 -4.06 7.60
CA ASN A 49 4.86 -3.45 7.76
C ASN A 49 5.85 -4.50 8.28
N LYS A 50 7.12 -4.13 8.41
CA LYS A 50 8.18 -5.04 8.88
C LYS A 50 7.85 -5.81 10.17
N ASN A 51 7.18 -5.15 11.13
CA ASN A 51 6.98 -5.69 12.48
C ASN A 51 5.50 -5.76 12.90
N GLU A 52 4.58 -5.27 12.08
CA GLU A 52 3.19 -5.09 12.48
C GLU A 52 2.25 -5.23 11.30
N ILE A 53 1.00 -5.57 11.60
CA ILE A 53 -0.09 -5.62 10.63
C ILE A 53 -1.16 -4.66 11.12
N ASN A 54 -1.42 -3.64 10.30
CA ASN A 54 -2.49 -2.68 10.54
C ASN A 54 -3.73 -3.13 9.76
N TYR A 55 -4.88 -3.17 10.44
CA TYR A 55 -6.15 -3.59 9.87
C TYR A 55 -7.09 -2.41 9.80
N PHE A 56 -7.63 -2.15 8.62
CA PHE A 56 -8.57 -1.07 8.37
C PHE A 56 -9.94 -1.67 8.06
N THR A 57 -10.96 -1.16 8.73
CA THR A 57 -12.35 -1.53 8.47
C THR A 57 -13.12 -0.33 7.97
N TYR A 58 -14.08 -0.61 7.08
CA TYR A 58 -14.89 0.42 6.45
C TYR A 58 -16.37 0.12 6.63
N ASP A 59 -17.18 1.16 6.78
CA ASP A 59 -18.62 1.03 6.77
C ASP A 59 -19.16 0.78 5.35
N LYS A 60 -20.47 0.57 5.23
CA LYS A 60 -21.10 0.34 3.92
C LYS A 60 -20.97 1.55 2.98
N GLN A 61 -20.85 2.76 3.52
CA GLN A 61 -20.66 4.00 2.77
C GLN A 61 -19.19 4.22 2.36
N GLY A 62 -18.24 3.46 2.94
CA GLY A 62 -16.82 3.53 2.65
C GLY A 62 -16.02 4.39 3.61
N ASN A 63 -16.60 4.86 4.72
CA ASN A 63 -15.85 5.60 5.73
C ASN A 63 -15.04 4.63 6.61
N THR A 64 -13.83 5.05 7.01
CA THR A 64 -12.98 4.27 7.93
C THR A 64 -13.64 4.20 9.30
N ILE A 65 -13.93 2.99 9.79
CA ILE A 65 -14.51 2.76 11.12
C ILE A 65 -13.41 2.64 12.18
N LYS A 66 -12.22 2.15 11.79
CA LYS A 66 -11.14 1.86 12.74
C LYS A 66 -9.76 1.93 12.07
N GLU A 67 -8.84 2.60 12.76
CA GLU A 67 -7.38 2.45 12.66
C GLU A 67 -6.88 1.75 13.94
#